data_AF-A0A024FEF9-F1
#
_entry.id   AF-A0A024FEF9-F1
#
_cell.length_a   1.000
_cell.length_b   1.000
_cell.length_c   1.000
_cell.angle_alpha   90.00
_cell.angle_beta   90.00
_cell.angle_gamma   90.00
#
_symmetry.space_group_name_H-M   'P 1'
#
loop_
_entity.id
_entity.type
_entity.pdbx_description
1 polymer ?
#
loop_
_entity_poly.entity_id
_entity_poly.type
_entity_poly.pdbx_seq_one_letter_code
_entity_poly.pdbx_strand_id
1 'polypeptide(L)'
;MAHKNDVTVNTIFCGDYNQGISSYWKEGADLTHGNYMAINHNQATVHVASLYDDKILELNERLNKTYVAYSKKGRAKMEMQAEQDSNAMSYNKANAVSRTVSKSSHLYLNSSWDLVDAEQEANFSYEDLDEKQLPEELKGKSKAEIKSYVEKKRKERKMLQKDIASLNLKRRDYVSKQNKTSNNGLESAMIKALKFQAEKKNYKWE
;
A
#
# COMPACT_ATOMS: atom_id res chain seq x y z
N MET A 1 -8.58 -13.02 -35.49
CA MET A 1 -7.92 -13.64 -34.33
C MET A 1 -6.63 -12.87 -34.06
N ALA A 2 -6.32 -12.58 -32.80
CA ALA A 2 -5.21 -11.70 -32.40
C ALA A 2 -3.85 -12.09 -33.02
N HIS A 3 -3.55 -13.40 -33.14
CA HIS A 3 -2.30 -13.87 -33.78
C HIS A 3 -2.16 -13.45 -35.25
N LYS A 4 -3.28 -13.27 -35.98
CA LYS A 4 -3.25 -12.82 -37.39
C LYS A 4 -2.82 -11.36 -37.53
N ASN A 5 -2.78 -10.63 -36.41
CA ASN A 5 -2.36 -9.23 -36.34
C ASN A 5 -1.04 -9.06 -35.55
N ASP A 6 -0.23 -10.12 -35.40
CA ASP A 6 0.99 -10.15 -34.57
C ASP A 6 0.76 -9.75 -33.09
N VAL A 7 -0.46 -9.98 -32.58
CA VAL A 7 -0.81 -9.72 -31.18
C VAL A 7 -0.75 -11.02 -30.38
N THR A 8 0.21 -11.07 -29.44
CA THR A 8 0.42 -12.17 -28.50
C THR A 8 -0.18 -11.84 -27.13
N VAL A 9 -0.97 -12.74 -26.55
CA VAL A 9 -1.58 -12.61 -25.23
C VAL A 9 -0.95 -13.60 -24.27
N ASN A 10 -0.25 -13.11 -23.26
CA ASN A 10 0.21 -13.94 -22.14
C ASN A 10 -0.85 -13.90 -21.02
N THR A 11 -1.13 -15.04 -20.39
CA THR A 11 -2.11 -15.13 -19.31
C THR A 11 -1.43 -15.52 -17.99
N ILE A 12 -1.79 -14.83 -16.91
CA ILE A 12 -1.28 -15.08 -15.56
C ILE A 12 -2.48 -15.38 -14.66
N PHE A 13 -2.59 -16.61 -14.18
CA PHE A 13 -3.66 -17.04 -13.29
C PHE A 13 -3.23 -16.94 -11.82
N CYS A 14 -3.99 -16.23 -11.00
CA CYS A 14 -3.72 -16.09 -9.57
C CYS A 14 -4.35 -17.25 -8.78
N GLY A 15 -3.71 -18.41 -8.74
CA GLY A 15 -4.23 -19.59 -8.05
C GLY A 15 -3.46 -20.86 -8.41
N ASP A 16 -4.11 -22.02 -8.23
CA ASP A 16 -3.54 -23.30 -8.65
C ASP A 16 -3.34 -23.37 -10.16
N TYR A 17 -2.22 -23.96 -10.60
CA TYR A 17 -1.86 -24.04 -12.01
C TYR A 17 -2.86 -24.85 -12.83
N ASN A 18 -3.36 -25.96 -12.29
CA ASN A 18 -4.34 -26.79 -13.00
C ASN A 18 -5.71 -26.14 -13.03
N GLN A 19 -6.06 -25.34 -12.02
CA GLN A 19 -7.29 -24.57 -12.04
C GLN A 19 -7.31 -23.56 -13.20
N GLY A 20 -6.20 -22.85 -13.45
CA GLY A 20 -6.11 -21.94 -14.58
C GLY A 20 -6.18 -22.66 -15.94
N ILE A 21 -5.68 -23.89 -16.04
CA ILE A 21 -5.90 -24.73 -17.23
C ILE A 21 -7.39 -25.06 -17.38
N SER A 22 -8.03 -25.57 -16.33
CA SER A 22 -9.44 -25.99 -16.36
C SER A 22 -10.43 -24.84 -16.59
N SER A 23 -10.01 -23.60 -16.29
CA SER A 23 -10.77 -22.38 -16.52
C SER A 23 -10.35 -21.63 -17.80
N TYR A 24 -9.66 -22.33 -18.71
CA TYR A 24 -9.32 -21.87 -20.06
C TYR A 24 -8.36 -20.68 -20.15
N TRP A 25 -7.68 -20.32 -19.05
CA TRP A 25 -6.63 -19.28 -19.08
C TRP A 25 -5.45 -19.70 -19.95
N LYS A 26 -5.09 -20.99 -19.92
CA LYS A 26 -4.05 -21.53 -20.79
C LYS A 26 -4.46 -21.46 -22.26
N GLU A 27 -5.69 -21.85 -22.57
CA GLU A 27 -6.21 -21.84 -23.93
C GLU A 27 -6.20 -20.42 -24.53
N GLY A 28 -6.58 -19.41 -23.74
CA GLY A 28 -6.50 -18.00 -24.16
C GLY A 28 -5.09 -17.56 -24.58
N ALA A 29 -4.05 -18.04 -23.89
CA ALA A 29 -2.66 -17.79 -24.28
C ALA A 29 -2.26 -18.59 -25.53
N ASP A 30 -2.59 -19.88 -25.57
CA ASP A 30 -2.23 -20.77 -26.68
C ASP A 30 -2.78 -20.28 -28.02
N LEU A 31 -4.02 -19.78 -28.06
CA LEU A 31 -4.68 -19.22 -29.26
C LEU A 31 -3.96 -18.03 -29.89
N THR A 32 -3.06 -17.40 -29.12
CA THR A 32 -2.28 -16.23 -29.54
C THR A 32 -0.77 -16.48 -29.52
N HIS A 33 -0.36 -17.75 -29.35
CA HIS A 33 1.05 -18.15 -29.19
C HIS A 33 1.77 -17.48 -28.02
N GLY A 34 1.00 -17.08 -27.01
CA GLY A 34 1.51 -16.54 -25.75
C GLY A 34 1.79 -17.60 -24.71
N ASN A 35 2.22 -17.16 -23.53
CA ASN A 35 2.56 -18.01 -22.41
C ASN A 35 1.47 -18.00 -21.36
N TYR A 36 1.21 -19.18 -20.79
CA TYR A 36 0.40 -19.35 -19.61
C TYR A 36 1.28 -19.54 -18.38
N MET A 37 0.98 -18.80 -17.31
CA MET A 37 1.64 -18.92 -16.02
C MET A 37 0.59 -18.93 -14.91
N ALA A 38 0.89 -19.58 -13.80
CA ALA A 38 0.12 -19.44 -12.57
C ALA A 38 1.00 -18.95 -11.44
N ILE A 39 0.46 -18.04 -10.62
CA ILE A 39 1.09 -17.53 -9.42
C ILE A 39 0.17 -17.92 -8.27
N ASN A 40 0.68 -18.76 -7.38
CA ASN A 40 -0.06 -19.14 -6.19
C ASN A 40 -0.07 -17.96 -5.20
N HIS A 41 -1.18 -17.22 -5.16
CA HIS A 41 -1.36 -16.09 -4.24
C HIS A 41 -1.45 -16.52 -2.77
N ASN A 42 -1.72 -17.81 -2.50
CA ASN A 42 -1.70 -18.40 -1.17
C ASN A 42 -0.31 -18.90 -0.76
N GLN A 43 0.67 -18.86 -1.66
CA GLN A 43 2.05 -19.15 -1.28
C GLN A 43 2.52 -18.05 -0.34
N ALA A 44 2.79 -18.42 0.91
CA ALA A 44 3.35 -17.50 1.89
C ALA A 44 4.63 -16.89 1.30
N THR A 45 4.60 -15.59 1.00
CA THR A 45 5.80 -14.85 0.62
C THR A 45 6.84 -15.08 1.71
N VAL A 46 8.01 -15.61 1.34
CA VAL A 46 9.11 -15.80 2.29
C VAL A 46 9.44 -14.42 2.86
N HIS A 47 9.08 -14.22 4.13
CA HIS A 47 9.22 -12.95 4.80
C HIS A 47 10.70 -12.72 5.09
N VAL A 48 11.36 -11.88 4.29
CA VAL A 48 12.67 -11.35 4.66
C VAL A 48 12.46 -10.30 5.74
N ALA A 49 12.73 -10.70 6.99
CA ALA A 49 12.73 -9.76 8.10
C ALA A 49 13.78 -8.67 7.86
N SER A 50 13.37 -7.41 7.98
CA SER A 50 14.28 -6.27 7.85
C SER A 50 14.55 -5.65 9.20
N LEU A 51 15.80 -5.26 9.46
CA LEU A 51 16.18 -4.50 10.66
C LEU A 51 15.50 -3.12 10.78
N TYR A 52 14.80 -2.67 9.72
CA TYR A 52 14.05 -1.42 9.73
C TYR A 52 12.56 -1.60 10.06
N ASP A 53 12.05 -2.84 10.08
CA ASP A 53 10.62 -3.12 10.24
C ASP A 53 10.10 -2.56 11.57
N ASP A 54 10.77 -2.89 12.67
CA ASP A 54 10.35 -2.46 14.02
C ASP A 54 10.35 -0.94 14.15
N LYS A 55 11.34 -0.26 13.55
CA LYS A 55 11.40 1.21 13.61
C LYS A 55 10.26 1.86 12.80
N ILE A 56 9.90 1.29 11.65
CA ILE A 56 8.76 1.79 10.87
C ILE A 56 7.46 1.59 11.66
N LEU A 57 7.28 0.45 12.34
CA LEU A 57 6.10 0.18 13.15
C LEU A 57 6.01 1.09 14.37
N GLU A 58 7.12 1.40 15.05
CA GLU A 58 7.16 2.40 16.12
C GLU A 58 6.72 3.78 15.61
N LEU A 59 7.16 4.18 14.41
CA LEU A 59 6.71 5.42 13.78
C LEU A 59 5.23 5.38 13.40
N ASN A 60 4.66 4.21 13.06
CA ASN A 60 3.21 4.05 12.82
C ASN A 60 2.39 4.38 14.07
N GLU A 61 2.83 3.89 15.24
CA GLU A 61 2.16 4.19 16.50
C GLU A 61 2.13 5.68 16.80
N ARG A 62 3.24 6.38 16.50
CA ARG A 62 3.31 7.85 16.61
C ARG A 62 2.45 8.53 15.55
N LEU A 63 2.45 8.03 14.31
CA LEU A 63 1.63 8.56 13.22
C LEU A 63 0.14 8.49 13.58
N ASN A 64 -0.31 7.38 14.18
CA ASN A 64 -1.68 7.19 14.67
C ASN A 64 -2.10 8.24 15.71
N LYS A 65 -1.16 8.78 16.49
CA LYS A 65 -1.43 9.85 17.47
C LYS A 65 -1.53 11.23 16.84
N THR A 66 -1.27 11.36 15.53
CA THR A 66 -1.39 12.64 14.82
C THR A 66 -2.78 12.89 14.23
N TYR A 67 -3.65 11.88 14.16
CA TYR A 67 -5.02 12.03 13.67
C TYR A 67 -5.89 12.78 14.67
N VAL A 68 -6.73 13.67 14.15
CA VAL A 68 -7.62 14.51 14.93
C VAL A 68 -9.03 14.27 14.42
N ALA A 69 -9.70 13.28 15.01
CA ALA A 69 -11.03 12.87 14.60
C ALA A 69 -12.04 14.01 14.73
N TYR A 70 -12.71 14.35 13.64
CA TYR A 70 -13.89 15.22 13.63
C TYR A 70 -14.98 14.60 12.77
N SER A 71 -16.15 15.24 12.76
CA SER A 71 -17.39 14.75 12.17
C SER A 71 -18.08 13.65 12.99
N LYS A 72 -19.36 13.41 12.68
CA LYS A 72 -20.15 12.28 13.22
C LYS A 72 -19.47 10.92 13.03
N LYS A 73 -18.63 10.75 12.00
CA LYS A 73 -17.94 9.50 11.69
C LYS A 73 -16.48 9.45 12.18
N GLY A 74 -15.98 10.53 12.77
CA GLY A 74 -14.59 10.68 13.21
C GLY A 74 -14.09 9.53 14.05
N ARG A 75 -14.77 9.29 15.18
CA ARG A 75 -14.40 8.24 16.14
C ARG A 75 -14.42 6.84 15.50
N ALA A 76 -15.51 6.50 14.80
CA ALA A 76 -15.65 5.19 14.15
C ALA A 76 -14.57 4.96 13.07
N LYS A 77 -14.17 6.00 12.32
CA LYS A 77 -13.09 5.90 11.33
C LYS A 77 -11.71 5.74 11.96
N MET A 78 -11.46 6.43 13.07
CA MET A 78 -10.23 6.27 13.85
C MET A 78 -10.12 4.85 14.44
N GLU A 79 -11.20 4.31 14.99
CA GLU A 79 -11.28 2.93 15.49
C GLU A 79 -11.05 1.91 14.36
N MET A 80 -11.73 2.09 13.23
CA MET A 80 -11.52 1.27 12.03
C MET A 80 -10.06 1.29 11.58
N GLN A 81 -9.38 2.45 11.63
CA GLN A 81 -7.97 2.52 11.28
C GLN A 81 -7.08 1.71 12.21
N ALA A 82 -7.37 1.70 13.51
CA ALA A 82 -6.67 0.90 14.51
C ALA A 82 -6.93 -0.60 14.33
N GLU A 83 -8.17 -0.98 14.01
CA GLU A 83 -8.52 -2.35 13.67
C GLU A 83 -7.75 -2.84 12.44
N GLN A 84 -7.66 -2.01 11.39
CA GLN A 84 -6.89 -2.36 10.20
C GLN A 84 -5.36 -2.41 10.46
N ASP A 85 -4.83 -1.62 11.39
CA ASP A 85 -3.44 -1.78 11.87
C ASP A 85 -3.25 -3.13 12.57
N SER A 86 -4.19 -3.53 13.44
CA SER A 86 -4.18 -4.81 14.14
C SER A 86 -4.27 -6.00 13.17
N ASN A 87 -5.17 -5.91 12.19
CA ASN A 87 -5.31 -6.92 11.14
C ASN A 87 -4.02 -7.05 10.32
N ALA A 88 -3.42 -5.94 9.87
CA ALA A 88 -2.17 -6.02 9.12
C ALA A 88 -1.03 -6.67 9.95
N MET A 89 -0.98 -6.37 11.25
CA MET A 89 -0.03 -6.96 12.18
C MET A 89 -0.28 -8.45 12.44
N SER A 90 -1.54 -8.90 12.51
CA SER A 90 -1.87 -10.31 12.74
C SER A 90 -1.44 -11.22 11.58
N TYR A 91 -1.39 -10.69 10.35
CA TYR A 91 -0.84 -11.42 9.20
C TYR A 91 0.68 -11.59 9.27
N ASN A 92 1.44 -10.50 9.45
CA ASN A 92 2.88 -10.49 9.72
C ASN A 92 3.43 -9.04 9.77
N LYS A 93 4.69 -8.89 10.24
CA LYS A 93 5.39 -7.59 10.31
C LYS A 93 5.52 -6.89 8.96
N ALA A 94 5.88 -7.60 7.87
CA ALA A 94 6.01 -6.97 6.56
C ALA A 94 4.69 -6.37 6.04
N ASN A 95 3.56 -7.02 6.31
CA ASN A 95 2.24 -6.50 5.94
C ASN A 95 1.91 -5.23 6.74
N ALA A 96 2.14 -5.24 8.06
CA ALA A 96 1.99 -4.06 8.90
C ALA A 96 2.89 -2.88 8.45
N VAL A 97 4.13 -3.17 8.05
CA VAL A 97 5.04 -2.17 7.47
C VAL A 97 4.50 -1.62 6.14
N SER A 98 4.02 -2.48 5.24
CA SER A 98 3.42 -2.06 3.97
C SER A 98 2.23 -1.12 4.19
N ARG A 99 1.35 -1.46 5.13
CA ARG A 99 0.25 -0.58 5.54
C ARG A 99 0.74 0.76 6.07
N THR A 100 1.73 0.75 6.95
CA THR A 100 2.32 1.97 7.52
C THR A 100 2.88 2.88 6.42
N VAL A 101 3.60 2.31 5.45
CA VAL A 101 4.14 3.04 4.31
C VAL A 101 3.00 3.64 3.48
N SER A 102 1.95 2.87 3.19
CA SER A 102 0.78 3.38 2.46
C SER A 102 0.12 4.56 3.18
N LYS A 103 -0.11 4.45 4.50
CA LYS A 103 -0.67 5.53 5.34
C LYS A 103 0.21 6.77 5.39
N SER A 104 1.53 6.60 5.31
CA SER A 104 2.47 7.72 5.33
C SER A 104 2.54 8.48 4.01
N SER A 105 1.94 7.94 2.94
CA SER A 105 1.98 8.54 1.61
C SER A 105 0.98 9.69 1.47
N HIS A 106 1.25 10.58 0.53
CA HIS A 106 0.35 11.69 0.19
C HIS A 106 -1.00 11.24 -0.41
N LEU A 107 -1.13 9.97 -0.81
CA LEU A 107 -2.35 9.42 -1.40
C LEU A 107 -3.37 8.99 -0.33
N TYR A 108 -2.93 8.85 0.92
CA TYR A 108 -3.79 8.40 2.02
C TYR A 108 -4.47 9.60 2.68
N LEU A 109 -5.58 10.05 2.10
CA LEU A 109 -6.34 11.23 2.54
C LEU A 109 -7.56 10.84 3.38
N ASN A 110 -7.71 11.50 4.52
CA ASN A 110 -8.75 11.27 5.51
C ASN A 110 -9.59 12.50 5.79
N SER A 111 -9.64 13.44 4.83
CA SER A 111 -10.26 14.75 4.96
C SER A 111 -11.74 14.72 5.36
N SER A 112 -12.44 13.59 5.23
CA SER A 112 -13.83 13.46 5.70
C SER A 112 -13.97 13.27 7.23
N TRP A 113 -12.89 12.93 7.92
CA TRP A 113 -12.94 12.54 9.34
C TRP A 113 -11.73 12.95 10.17
N ASP A 114 -10.64 13.42 9.55
CA ASP A 114 -9.44 13.92 10.23
C ASP A 114 -9.17 15.39 9.92
N LEU A 115 -9.13 16.25 10.95
CA LEU A 115 -8.95 17.69 10.79
C LEU A 115 -7.62 18.08 10.15
N VAL A 116 -6.57 17.29 10.37
CA VAL A 116 -5.24 17.60 9.82
C VAL A 116 -5.21 17.46 8.30
N ASP A 117 -5.95 16.50 7.75
CA ASP A 117 -6.12 16.36 6.30
C ASP A 117 -7.17 17.35 5.80
N ALA A 118 -8.29 17.49 6.51
CA ALA A 118 -9.39 18.38 6.14
C ALA A 118 -8.94 19.84 5.98
N GLU A 119 -8.08 20.34 6.87
CA GLU A 119 -7.61 21.74 6.78
C GLU A 119 -6.76 22.06 5.55
N GLN A 120 -6.33 21.05 4.79
CA GLN A 120 -5.62 21.23 3.52
C GLN A 120 -6.58 21.28 2.32
N GLU A 121 -7.86 20.92 2.50
CA GLU A 121 -8.85 20.95 1.44
C GLU A 121 -9.28 22.38 1.13
N ALA A 122 -9.45 22.70 -0.15
CA ALA A 122 -9.79 24.05 -0.60
C ALA A 122 -11.17 24.54 -0.09
N ASN A 123 -12.09 23.61 0.19
CA ASN A 123 -13.44 23.89 0.66
C ASN A 123 -13.60 23.77 2.19
N PHE A 124 -12.52 23.59 2.95
CA PHE A 124 -12.60 23.48 4.39
C PHE A 124 -12.66 24.84 5.07
N SER A 125 -13.52 24.96 6.10
CA SER A 125 -13.60 26.12 6.96
C SER A 125 -13.66 25.71 8.43
N TYR A 126 -12.85 26.36 9.26
CA TYR A 126 -12.93 26.23 10.72
C TYR A 126 -14.24 26.80 11.29
N GLU A 127 -14.96 27.61 10.51
CA GLU A 127 -16.26 28.17 10.88
C GLU A 127 -17.37 27.13 10.86
N ASP A 128 -17.23 26.08 10.05
CA ASP A 128 -18.25 25.04 9.84
C ASP A 128 -18.12 23.87 10.82
N LEU A 129 -17.20 23.98 11.79
CA LEU A 129 -16.95 22.92 12.78
C LEU A 129 -18.06 22.88 13.82
N ASP A 130 -18.72 21.72 13.93
CA ASP A 130 -19.65 21.42 15.03
C ASP A 130 -18.86 21.04 16.29
N GLU A 131 -18.95 21.88 17.33
CA GLU A 131 -18.30 21.65 18.63
C GLU A 131 -18.65 20.29 19.24
N LYS A 132 -19.85 19.75 19.00
CA LYS A 132 -20.26 18.44 19.52
C LYS A 132 -19.54 17.28 18.84
N GLN A 133 -19.00 17.51 17.66
CA GLN A 133 -18.29 16.52 16.84
C GLN A 133 -16.77 16.62 16.98
N LEU A 134 -16.28 17.57 17.79
CA LEU A 134 -14.87 17.70 18.12
C LEU A 134 -14.44 16.66 19.17
N PRO A 135 -13.17 16.24 19.14
CA PRO A 135 -12.60 15.36 20.17
C PRO A 135 -12.48 16.14 21.49
N GLU A 136 -12.42 15.43 22.61
CA GLU A 136 -12.45 16.03 23.96
C GLU A 136 -11.37 17.09 24.16
N GLU A 137 -10.19 16.89 23.58
CA GLU A 137 -9.05 17.81 23.65
C GLU A 137 -9.33 19.16 22.98
N LEU A 138 -10.34 19.24 22.11
CA LEU A 138 -10.70 20.43 21.35
C LEU A 138 -12.03 21.06 21.77
N LYS A 139 -12.82 20.39 22.61
CA LYS A 139 -14.09 20.95 23.09
C LYS A 139 -13.87 22.21 23.92
N GLY A 140 -14.65 23.25 23.64
CA GLY A 140 -14.56 24.54 24.31
C GLY A 140 -13.33 25.39 23.93
N LYS A 141 -12.48 24.92 23.01
CA LYS A 141 -11.37 25.73 22.47
C LYS A 141 -11.88 26.73 21.44
N SER A 142 -11.25 27.90 21.41
CA SER A 142 -11.44 28.85 20.32
C SER A 142 -10.88 28.31 19.00
N LYS A 143 -11.35 28.87 17.88
CA LYS A 143 -10.88 28.49 16.54
C LYS A 143 -9.39 28.71 16.35
N ALA A 144 -8.83 29.78 16.95
CA ALA A 144 -7.40 30.05 16.93
C ALA A 144 -6.61 28.96 17.66
N GLU A 145 -7.11 28.47 18.79
CA GLU A 145 -6.49 27.37 19.52
C GLU A 145 -6.61 26.03 18.78
N ILE A 146 -7.76 25.75 18.16
CA ILE A 146 -7.95 24.56 17.32
C ILE A 146 -6.95 24.59 16.17
N LYS A 147 -6.85 25.72 15.43
CA LYS A 147 -5.89 25.88 14.33
C LYS A 147 -4.46 25.66 14.78
N SER A 148 -4.06 26.22 15.93
CA SER A 148 -2.72 26.02 16.51
C SER A 148 -2.47 24.55 16.87
N TYR A 149 -3.47 23.85 17.41
CA TYR A 149 -3.38 22.43 17.71
C TYR A 149 -3.21 21.58 16.44
N VAL A 150 -4.05 21.80 15.43
CA VAL A 150 -4.01 21.07 14.16
C VAL A 150 -2.68 21.33 13.43
N GLU A 151 -2.19 22.57 13.44
CA GLU A 151 -0.87 22.92 12.90
C GLU A 151 0.26 22.11 13.53
N LYS A 152 0.25 21.97 14.86
CA LYS A 152 1.25 21.17 15.60
C LYS A 152 1.19 19.71 15.17
N LYS A 153 -0.02 19.13 15.11
CA LYS A 153 -0.23 17.74 14.67
C LYS A 153 0.20 17.53 13.21
N ARG A 154 -0.06 18.50 12.33
CA ARG A 154 0.39 18.47 10.93
C ARG A 154 1.91 18.46 10.81
N LYS A 155 2.60 19.32 11.54
CA LYS A 155 4.08 19.36 11.55
C LYS A 155 4.66 18.04 12.02
N GLU A 156 4.14 17.51 13.13
CA GLU A 156 4.54 16.19 13.64
C GLU A 156 4.30 15.08 12.60
N ARG A 157 3.13 15.05 11.97
CA ARG A 157 2.78 14.08 10.93
C ARG A 157 3.74 14.14 9.75
N LYS A 158 4.03 15.33 9.22
CA LYS A 158 4.95 15.51 8.09
C LYS A 158 6.36 14.99 8.42
N MET A 159 6.84 15.23 9.64
CA MET A 159 8.13 14.69 10.09
C MET A 159 8.12 13.16 10.12
N LEU A 160 7.10 12.56 10.74
CA LEU A 160 6.96 11.10 10.82
C LEU A 160 6.85 10.45 9.44
N GLN A 161 6.07 11.03 8.53
CA GLN A 161 5.94 10.55 7.15
C GLN A 161 7.28 10.55 6.41
N LYS A 162 8.09 11.62 6.58
CA LYS A 162 9.44 11.69 6.00
C LYS A 162 10.37 10.62 6.56
N ASP A 163 10.32 10.38 7.87
CA ASP A 163 11.15 9.36 8.52
C ASP A 163 10.75 7.95 8.08
N ILE A 164 9.45 7.66 8.00
CA ILE A 164 8.91 6.40 7.47
C ILE A 164 9.36 6.18 6.02
N ALA A 165 9.24 7.21 5.16
CA ALA A 165 9.67 7.12 3.77
C ALA A 165 11.18 6.82 3.64
N SER A 166 12.01 7.50 4.44
CA SER A 166 13.46 7.29 4.49
C SER A 166 13.83 5.87 4.93
N LEU A 167 13.18 5.35 5.99
CA LEU A 167 13.40 3.99 6.46
C LEU A 167 12.89 2.95 5.44
N ASN A 168 11.78 3.21 4.77
CA ASN A 168 11.25 2.31 3.76
C ASN A 168 12.18 2.19 2.54
N LEU A 169 12.88 3.26 2.14
CA LEU A 169 13.91 3.16 1.11
C LEU A 169 15.02 2.18 1.53
N LYS A 170 15.56 2.34 2.75
CA LYS A 170 16.59 1.45 3.29
C LYS A 170 16.10 0.00 3.42
N ARG A 171 14.85 -0.17 3.82
CA ARG A 171 14.17 -1.47 3.89
C ARG A 171 14.10 -2.15 2.53
N ARG A 172 13.68 -1.43 1.49
CA ARG A 172 13.60 -1.97 0.12
C ARG A 172 14.97 -2.41 -0.39
N ASP A 173 16.01 -1.62 -0.13
CA ASP A 173 17.39 -1.96 -0.51
C ASP A 173 17.92 -3.18 0.25
N TYR A 174 17.56 -3.34 1.51
CA TYR A 174 17.92 -4.51 2.30
C TYR A 174 17.21 -5.77 1.77
N VAL A 175 15.89 -5.70 1.59
CA VAL A 175 15.08 -6.83 1.14
C VAL A 175 15.47 -7.27 -0.28
N SER A 176 15.76 -6.33 -1.19
CA SER A 176 16.18 -6.66 -2.57
C SER A 176 17.51 -7.41 -2.62
N LYS A 177 18.46 -7.10 -1.74
CA LYS A 177 19.75 -7.81 -1.63
C LYS A 177 19.57 -9.25 -1.14
N GLN A 178 18.62 -9.49 -0.24
CA GLN A 178 18.34 -10.82 0.31
C GLN A 178 17.47 -11.67 -0.63
N ASN A 179 16.59 -11.04 -1.43
CA ASN A 179 15.65 -11.72 -2.33
C ASN A 179 16.23 -12.27 -3.64
N LYS A 180 17.55 -12.16 -3.88
CA LYS A 180 18.20 -12.73 -5.08
C LYS A 180 18.05 -14.25 -5.25
N THR A 181 17.48 -14.95 -4.26
CA THR A 181 17.27 -16.40 -4.22
C THR A 181 15.81 -16.85 -4.40
N SER A 182 14.81 -15.96 -4.48
CA SER A 182 13.38 -16.33 -4.58
C SER A 182 12.84 -16.17 -6.02
N ASN A 183 12.52 -17.28 -6.68
CA ASN A 183 12.40 -17.36 -8.14
C ASN A 183 10.95 -17.32 -8.70
N ASN A 184 9.92 -17.07 -7.86
CA ASN A 184 8.50 -17.36 -8.18
C ASN A 184 7.51 -16.19 -7.96
N GLY A 185 7.91 -14.93 -8.19
CA GLY A 185 7.01 -13.76 -8.12
C GLY A 185 6.43 -13.32 -9.48
N LEU A 186 5.42 -12.43 -9.46
CA LEU A 186 4.83 -11.82 -10.68
C LEU A 186 5.88 -11.17 -11.58
N GLU A 187 6.87 -10.48 -10.99
CA GLU A 187 7.97 -9.88 -11.72
C GLU A 187 8.78 -10.92 -12.50
N SER A 188 9.13 -12.05 -11.87
CA SER A 188 9.81 -13.17 -12.54
C SER A 188 8.94 -13.75 -13.65
N ALA A 189 7.62 -13.85 -13.43
CA ALA A 189 6.68 -14.32 -14.46
C ALA A 189 6.64 -13.38 -15.67
N MET A 190 6.54 -12.07 -15.45
CA MET A 190 6.57 -11.07 -16.50
C MET A 190 7.91 -11.05 -17.24
N ILE A 191 9.03 -11.10 -16.53
CA ILE A 191 10.38 -11.14 -17.14
C ILE A 191 10.54 -12.41 -17.99
N LYS A 192 10.13 -13.58 -17.49
CA LYS A 192 10.18 -14.83 -18.26
C LYS A 192 9.33 -14.75 -19.52
N ALA A 193 8.12 -14.21 -19.43
CA ALA A 193 7.25 -14.03 -20.59
C ALA A 193 7.88 -13.09 -21.63
N LEU A 194 8.46 -11.96 -21.20
CA LEU A 194 9.14 -11.01 -22.08
C LEU A 194 10.38 -11.62 -22.74
N LYS A 195 11.24 -12.29 -21.97
CA LYS A 195 12.45 -12.95 -22.48
C LYS A 195 12.10 -14.00 -23.53
N PHE A 196 11.11 -14.86 -23.27
CA PHE A 196 10.68 -15.87 -24.24
C PHE A 196 10.17 -15.27 -25.56
N GLN A 197 9.42 -14.16 -25.52
CA GLN A 197 8.98 -13.47 -26.74
C GLN A 197 10.15 -12.79 -27.47
N ALA A 198 11.10 -12.23 -26.73
CA ALA A 198 12.30 -11.62 -27.27
C ALA A 198 13.21 -12.67 -27.96
N GLU A 199 13.37 -13.86 -27.36
CA GLU A 199 14.06 -15.02 -27.95
C GLU A 199 13.44 -15.45 -29.28
N LYS A 200 12.10 -15.56 -29.35
CA LYS A 200 11.39 -15.89 -30.59
C LYS A 200 11.61 -14.86 -31.70
N LYS A 201 11.89 -13.61 -31.34
CA LYS A 201 12.24 -12.52 -32.26
C LYS A 201 13.76 -12.34 -32.43
N ASN A 202 14.57 -13.30 -31.99
CA ASN A 202 16.03 -13.32 -32.08
C ASN A 202 16.75 -12.16 -31.37
N TYR A 203 16.12 -11.53 -30.38
CA TYR A 203 16.80 -10.56 -29.53
C TYR A 203 17.73 -11.26 -28.53
N LYS A 204 18.87 -10.64 -28.25
CA LYS A 204 19.83 -11.05 -27.21
C LYS A 204 19.95 -9.94 -26.18
N TRP A 205 20.12 -10.31 -24.92
CA TRP A 205 20.32 -9.39 -23.81
C TRP A 205 21.49 -9.89 -22.94
N GLU A 206 22.33 -8.97 -22.48
CA GLU A 206 23.38 -9.20 -21.47
C GLU A 206 22.83 -9.04 -20.05
#